data_AF-A0A4U1AE96-F1
#
_entry.id   AF-A0A4U1AE96-F1
#
_cell.length_a   1.000
_cell.length_b   1.000
_cell.length_c   1.000
_cell.angle_alpha   90.00
_cell.angle_beta   90.00
_cell.angle_gamma   90.00
#
_symmetry.space_group_name_H-M   'P 1'
#
loop_
_entity.id
_entity.type
_entity.pdbx_description
1 polymer ?
#
loop_
_entity_poly.entity_id
_entity_poly.type
_entity_poly.pdbx_seq_one_letter_code
_entity_poly.pdbx_strand_id
1 'polypeptide(L)'
;MKKQKEMVESFQMTHRAYMKNLNDCLKKIEADFEESREIDDICTGEWCRAIELSLDEMAKDLYSISEPRWAADDYSRTLRNMRRRLHDLYAKYHGTYTSSVH
;
A
#
# COMPACT_ATOMS: atom_id res chain seq x y z
N MET A 1 17.57 -10.27 31.02
CA MET A 1 16.70 -9.12 30.65
C MET A 1 17.30 -8.21 29.57
N LYS A 2 18.58 -7.78 29.63
CA LYS A 2 19.19 -6.86 28.63
C LYS A 2 19.06 -7.33 27.17
N LYS A 3 19.46 -8.58 26.87
CA LYS A 3 19.34 -9.18 25.52
C LYS A 3 17.91 -9.26 24.99
N GLN A 4 16.91 -9.50 25.86
CA GLN A 4 15.50 -9.53 25.45
C GLN A 4 15.01 -8.13 25.07
N LYS A 5 15.43 -7.11 25.81
CA LYS A 5 15.08 -5.71 25.51
C LYS A 5 15.67 -5.26 24.17
N GLU A 6 16.96 -5.51 23.95
CA GLU A 6 17.66 -5.20 22.70
C GLU A 6 17.00 -5.90 21.49
N MET A 7 16.58 -7.15 21.66
CA MET A 7 15.87 -7.90 20.63
C MET A 7 14.51 -7.28 20.29
N VAL A 8 13.71 -6.89 21.30
CA VAL A 8 12.41 -6.23 21.09
C VAL A 8 12.58 -4.88 20.39
N GLU A 9 13.58 -4.09 20.79
CA GLU A 9 13.90 -2.81 20.16
C GLU A 9 14.31 -3.00 18.68
N SER A 10 15.11 -4.03 18.38
CA SER A 10 15.46 -4.37 16.99
C SER A 10 14.24 -4.74 16.15
N PHE A 11 13.34 -5.58 16.66
CA PHE A 11 12.09 -5.92 15.97
C PHE A 11 11.21 -4.69 15.74
N GLN A 12 11.12 -3.80 16.74
CA GLN A 12 10.41 -2.53 16.64
C GLN A 12 10.94 -1.65 15.50
N MET A 13 12.26 -1.49 15.41
CA MET A 13 12.90 -0.70 14.36
C MET A 13 12.64 -1.28 12.96
N THR A 14 12.86 -2.59 12.79
CA THR A 14 12.66 -3.25 11.50
C THR A 14 11.21 -3.14 11.04
N HIS A 15 10.26 -3.33 11.94
CA HIS A 15 8.84 -3.24 11.62
C HIS A 15 8.39 -1.83 11.26
N ARG A 16 8.91 -0.81 11.96
CA ARG A 16 8.68 0.61 11.60
C ARG A 16 9.23 0.93 10.22
N ALA A 17 10.44 0.45 9.90
CA ALA A 17 11.05 0.63 8.59
C ALA A 17 10.21 -0.05 7.49
N TYR A 18 9.75 -1.28 7.72
CA TYR A 18 8.88 -2.00 6.79
C TYR A 18 7.59 -1.22 6.51
N MET A 19 6.91 -0.73 7.54
CA MET A 19 5.70 0.09 7.39
C MET A 19 5.94 1.40 6.65
N LYS A 20 7.06 2.08 6.93
CA LYS A 20 7.44 3.28 6.20
C LYS A 20 7.61 2.97 4.71
N ASN A 21 8.30 1.87 4.39
CA ASN A 21 8.54 1.47 3.01
C ASN A 21 7.23 1.12 2.29
N LEU A 22 6.30 0.39 2.94
CA LEU A 22 4.99 0.10 2.38
C LEU A 22 4.20 1.37 2.08
N ASN A 23 4.20 2.32 3.02
CA ASN A 23 3.54 3.61 2.82
C ASN A 23 4.16 4.40 1.65
N ASP A 24 5.49 4.36 1.52
CA ASP A 24 6.20 5.02 0.42
C ASP A 24 5.93 4.32 -0.92
N CYS A 25 5.81 2.99 -0.95
CA CYS A 25 5.38 2.24 -2.13
C CYS A 25 3.95 2.61 -2.54
N LEU A 26 3.00 2.63 -1.60
CA LEU A 26 1.62 3.03 -1.89
C LEU A 26 1.53 4.44 -2.48
N LYS A 27 2.32 5.39 -1.95
CA LYS A 27 2.40 6.75 -2.51
C LYS A 27 2.90 6.78 -3.95
N LYS A 28 3.87 5.92 -4.30
CA LYS A 28 4.37 5.83 -5.68
C LYS A 28 3.31 5.30 -6.62
N ILE A 29 2.61 4.21 -6.23
CA ILE A 29 1.50 3.67 -7.03
C ILE A 29 0.40 4.73 -7.22
N GLU A 30 0.07 5.48 -6.17
CA GLU A 30 -0.89 6.60 -6.28
C GLU A 30 -0.42 7.69 -7.24
N ALA A 31 0.87 8.05 -7.21
CA ALA A 31 1.44 9.05 -8.11
C ALA A 31 1.44 8.56 -9.56
N ASP A 32 1.93 7.34 -9.81
CA ASP A 32 1.96 6.71 -11.13
C ASP A 32 0.52 6.59 -11.71
N PHE A 33 -0.46 6.28 -10.85
CA PHE A 33 -1.88 6.25 -11.23
C PHE A 33 -2.45 7.62 -11.57
N GLU A 34 -2.01 8.70 -10.91
CA GLU A 34 -2.50 10.04 -11.25
C GLU A 34 -1.83 10.59 -12.52
N GLU A 35 -0.52 10.40 -12.66
CA GLU A 35 0.23 10.81 -13.86
C GLU A 35 -0.29 10.12 -15.13
N SER A 36 -0.60 8.83 -15.02
CA SER A 36 -1.19 8.06 -16.14
C SER A 36 -2.58 8.50 -16.55
N ARG A 37 -3.38 9.05 -15.63
CA ARG A 37 -4.72 9.56 -15.95
C ARG A 37 -4.70 10.80 -16.84
N GLU A 38 -3.62 11.57 -16.81
CA GLU A 38 -3.44 12.73 -17.69
C GLU A 38 -3.14 12.34 -19.15
N ILE A 39 -2.97 11.04 -19.42
CA ILE A 39 -2.65 10.52 -20.73
C ILE A 39 -3.83 9.66 -21.20
N ASP A 40 -4.66 10.25 -22.07
CA ASP A 40 -5.99 9.75 -22.51
C ASP A 40 -6.04 8.30 -23.05
N ASP A 41 -4.90 7.67 -23.36
CA ASP A 41 -4.79 6.35 -24.03
C ASP A 41 -4.14 5.26 -23.14
N ILE A 42 -3.92 5.51 -21.83
CA ILE A 42 -3.02 4.66 -21.03
C ILE A 42 -3.58 3.33 -20.52
N CYS A 43 -4.87 3.06 -20.60
CA CYS A 43 -5.33 1.66 -20.41
C CYS A 43 -5.00 0.79 -21.64
N THR A 44 -3.76 0.86 -22.13
CA THR A 44 -3.12 -0.26 -22.80
C THR A 44 -3.25 -1.47 -21.86
N GLY A 45 -3.75 -2.60 -22.37
CA GLY A 45 -4.10 -3.74 -21.53
C GLY A 45 -2.97 -4.25 -20.62
N GLU A 46 -1.71 -3.97 -20.99
CA GLU A 46 -0.52 -4.27 -20.19
C GLU A 46 -0.39 -3.37 -18.95
N TRP A 47 -0.58 -2.06 -19.09
CA TRP A 47 -0.50 -1.13 -17.97
C TRP A 47 -1.61 -1.37 -16.95
N CYS A 48 -2.85 -1.55 -17.43
CA CYS A 48 -3.99 -1.86 -16.58
C CYS A 48 -3.79 -3.15 -15.79
N ARG A 49 -3.18 -4.18 -16.40
CA ARG A 49 -2.83 -5.44 -15.73
C ARG A 49 -1.68 -5.29 -14.73
N ALA A 50 -0.67 -4.49 -15.06
CA ALA A 50 0.47 -4.25 -14.19
C ALA A 50 0.05 -3.52 -12.89
N ILE A 51 -0.86 -2.54 -13.01
CA ILE A 51 -1.43 -1.87 -11.84
C ILE A 51 -2.31 -2.80 -11.02
N GLU A 52 -3.18 -3.59 -11.65
CA GLU A 52 -4.02 -4.56 -10.93
C GLU A 52 -3.17 -5.52 -10.10
N LEU A 53 -2.11 -6.08 -10.69
CA LEU A 53 -1.13 -6.94 -9.99
C LEU A 53 -0.46 -6.21 -8.81
N SER A 54 -0.06 -4.95 -9.01
CA SER A 54 0.59 -4.14 -7.97
C SER A 54 -0.34 -3.85 -6.80
N LEU A 55 -1.61 -3.55 -7.08
CA LEU A 55 -2.65 -3.33 -6.07
C LEU A 55 -2.93 -4.62 -5.29
N ASP A 56 -3.00 -5.77 -5.97
CA ASP A 56 -3.24 -7.07 -5.36
C ASP A 56 -2.09 -7.49 -4.44
N GLU A 57 -0.84 -7.27 -4.85
CA GLU A 57 0.34 -7.51 -4.02
C GLU A 57 0.34 -6.60 -2.79
N MET A 58 0.04 -5.31 -2.97
CA MET A 58 -0.07 -4.36 -1.86
C MET A 58 -1.18 -4.75 -0.88
N ALA A 59 -2.31 -5.28 -1.38
CA ALA A 59 -3.39 -5.80 -0.54
C ALA A 59 -2.92 -6.98 0.29
N LYS A 60 -2.26 -7.97 -0.33
CA LYS A 60 -1.72 -9.15 0.37
C LYS A 60 -0.78 -8.74 1.50
N ASP A 61 0.13 -7.80 1.24
CA ASP A 61 1.05 -7.31 2.25
C ASP A 61 0.32 -6.56 3.38
N LEU A 62 -0.52 -5.58 3.06
CA LEU A 62 -1.20 -4.77 4.09
C LEU A 62 -2.19 -5.56 4.97
N TYR A 63 -2.86 -6.58 4.42
CA TYR A 63 -3.81 -7.40 5.16
C TYR A 63 -3.17 -8.59 5.86
N SER A 64 -1.95 -9.01 5.47
CA SER A 64 -1.19 -10.05 6.19
C SER A 64 -0.46 -9.53 7.42
N ILE A 65 -0.25 -8.21 7.54
CA ILE A 65 0.38 -7.59 8.72
C ILE A 65 -0.49 -7.83 9.97
N SER A 66 0.00 -8.70 10.84
CA SER A 66 -0.47 -8.86 12.21
C SER A 66 0.09 -7.74 13.08
N GLU A 67 -0.78 -6.95 13.72
CA GLU A 67 -0.35 -5.85 14.57
C GLU A 67 0.29 -6.38 15.88
N PRO A 68 1.58 -6.06 16.15
CA PRO A 68 2.21 -6.50 17.37
C PRO A 68 1.68 -5.73 18.58
N ARG A 69 1.55 -6.40 19.73
CA ARG A 69 1.02 -5.80 20.98
C ARG A 69 1.82 -4.60 21.51
N TRP A 70 3.06 -4.45 21.07
CA TRP A 70 3.95 -3.35 21.46
C TRP A 70 3.91 -2.17 20.48
N ALA A 71 3.12 -2.26 19.40
CA ALA A 71 2.91 -1.14 18.48
C ALA A 71 2.18 -0.02 19.21
N ALA A 72 2.58 1.22 18.95
CA ALA A 72 1.92 2.39 19.49
C ALA A 72 0.64 2.71 18.68
N ASP A 73 -0.31 3.46 19.24
CA ASP A 73 -1.60 3.76 18.59
C ASP A 73 -1.47 4.47 17.23
N ASP A 74 -0.36 5.19 17.01
CA ASP A 74 -0.04 5.81 15.73
C ASP A 74 0.16 4.77 14.62
N TYR A 75 0.63 3.58 14.96
CA TYR A 75 0.82 2.45 14.08
C TYR A 75 -0.52 1.95 13.53
N SER A 76 -1.48 1.65 14.40
CA SER A 76 -2.81 1.15 13.99
C SER A 76 -3.52 2.16 13.10
N ARG A 77 -3.37 3.45 13.43
CA ARG A 77 -3.91 4.56 12.63
C ARG A 77 -3.27 4.60 11.24
N THR A 78 -1.95 4.45 11.16
CA THR A 78 -1.21 4.45 9.89
C THR A 78 -1.62 3.25 9.01
N LEU A 79 -1.68 2.06 9.59
CA LEU A 79 -2.10 0.85 8.87
C LEU A 79 -3.53 0.96 8.35
N ARG A 80 -4.46 1.48 9.18
CA ARG A 80 -5.84 1.73 8.77
C ARG A 80 -5.93 2.77 7.65
N ASN A 81 -5.12 3.82 7.71
CA ASN A 81 -5.06 4.84 6.66
C ASN A 81 -4.57 4.25 5.33
N MET A 82 -3.51 3.43 5.34
CA MET A 82 -3.02 2.76 4.14
C MET A 82 -4.05 1.82 3.52
N ARG A 83 -4.73 1.00 4.34
CA ARG A 83 -5.80 0.11 3.86
C ARG A 83 -6.94 0.90 3.19
N ARG A 84 -7.32 2.05 3.77
CA ARG A 84 -8.34 2.93 3.19
C ARG A 84 -7.90 3.50 1.85
N ARG A 85 -6.69 4.05 1.79
CA ARG A 85 -6.11 4.61 0.56
C ARG A 85 -6.02 3.57 -0.56
N LEU A 86 -5.59 2.35 -0.25
CA LEU A 86 -5.56 1.25 -1.20
C LEU A 86 -6.97 0.93 -1.73
N HIS A 87 -7.97 0.85 -0.84
CA HIS A 87 -9.35 0.64 -1.25
C HIS A 87 -9.88 1.77 -2.15
N ASP A 88 -9.58 3.02 -1.81
CA ASP A 88 -9.97 4.18 -2.62
C ASP A 88 -9.29 4.16 -3.99
N LEU A 89 -8.03 3.69 -4.07
CA LEU A 89 -7.29 3.52 -5.31
C LEU A 89 -7.89 2.42 -6.19
N TYR A 90 -8.30 1.27 -5.63
CA TYR A 90 -9.06 0.25 -6.35
C TYR A 90 -10.36 0.80 -6.93
N ALA A 91 -11.12 1.57 -6.15
CA ALA A 91 -12.36 2.16 -6.63
C ALA A 91 -12.14 3.12 -7.81
N LYS A 92 -11.08 3.94 -7.74
CA LYS A 92 -10.67 4.81 -8.84
C LYS A 92 -10.26 4.01 -10.08
N TYR A 93 -9.42 2.98 -9.91
CA TYR A 93 -8.98 2.09 -10.99
C TYR A 93 -10.14 1.40 -11.70
N HIS A 94 -11.09 0.83 -10.94
CA HIS A 94 -12.28 0.21 -11.53
C HIS A 94 -13.12 1.23 -12.32
N GLY A 95 -13.29 2.45 -11.80
CA GLY A 95 -14.00 3.52 -12.50
C GLY A 95 -13.32 3.93 -13.82
N THR A 96 -11.98 3.99 -13.85
CA THR A 96 -11.23 4.24 -15.08
C THR A 96 -11.35 3.09 -16.08
N TYR A 97 -11.25 1.84 -15.62
CA TYR A 97 -11.39 0.66 -16.48
C TYR A 97 -12.79 0.56 -17.11
N THR A 98 -13.85 0.80 -16.35
CA THR A 98 -15.21 0.80 -16.91
C THR A 98 -15.44 1.91 -17.93
N SER A 99 -14.71 3.02 -17.81
CA SER A 99 -14.82 4.16 -18.73
C SER A 99 -14.05 3.94 -20.03
N SER A 100 -12.95 3.17 -20.02
CA SER A 100 -12.14 2.90 -21.22
C SER A 100 -12.67 1.74 -22.09
N VAL A 101 -13.64 0.97 -21.61
CA VAL A 101 -14.26 -0.16 -22.32
C VAL A 101 -15.51 0.27 -23.11
N HIS A 102 -15.93 1.54 -23.01
CA HIS A 102 -17.03 2.15 -23.78
C HIS A 102 -16.52 3.07 -24.88
#